data_AF-A0A8S8ZSC3-F1
#
_entry.id   AF-A0A8S8ZSC3-F1
#
_cell.length_a   1.000
_cell.length_b   1.000
_cell.length_c   1.000
_cell.angle_alpha   90.00
_cell.angle_beta   90.00
_cell.angle_gamma   90.00
#
_symmetry.space_group_name_H-M   'P 1'
#
loop_
_entity.id
_entity.type
_entity.pdbx_description
1 polymer ?
#
loop_
_entity_poly.entity_id
_entity_poly.type
_entity_poly.pdbx_seq_one_letter_code
_entity_poly.pdbx_strand_id
1 'polypeptide(L)' 'MASQDDLCTAFQSGDRDGDNTLSVREAVTAVQTLSGRTLDAEQLQRACNDCGVDTGREMDFDEFVRVVRKLEGEGAL' A
#
# COMPACT_ATOMS: atom_id res chain seq x y z
N MET A 1 -3.83 5.97 -12.45
CA MET A 1 -4.68 6.47 -11.35
C MET A 1 -5.67 5.38 -11.04
N ALA A 2 -5.28 4.50 -10.12
CA ALA A 2 -6.21 3.57 -9.50
C ALA A 2 -7.40 4.34 -8.92
N SER A 3 -8.61 3.82 -9.13
CA SER A 3 -9.81 4.41 -8.54
C SER A 3 -9.88 4.09 -7.04
N GLN A 4 -10.74 4.80 -6.31
CA GLN A 4 -10.90 4.56 -4.88
C GLN A 4 -11.45 3.14 -4.60
N ASP A 5 -12.27 2.60 -5.51
CA ASP A 5 -12.75 1.21 -5.46
C ASP A 5 -11.63 0.19 -5.70
N ASP A 6 -10.70 0.47 -6.62
CA ASP A 6 -9.54 -0.40 -6.85
C ASP A 6 -8.65 -0.46 -5.60
N LEU A 7 -8.39 0.70 -4.99
CA LEU A 7 -7.62 0.81 -3.75
C LEU A 7 -8.31 0.08 -2.61
N CYS A 8 -9.63 0.22 -2.47
CA CYS A 8 -10.43 -0.48 -1.47
C CYS A 8 -10.38 -2.01 -1.67
N THR A 9 -10.55 -2.47 -2.91
CA THR A 9 -10.50 -3.90 -3.25
C THR A 9 -9.12 -4.49 -2.98
N ALA A 10 -8.06 -3.77 -3.37
CA ALA A 10 -6.69 -4.17 -3.10
C ALA A 10 -6.38 -4.20 -1.60
N PHE A 11 -6.84 -3.19 -0.86
CA PHE A 11 -6.69 -3.10 0.59
C PHE A 11 -7.40 -4.28 1.28
N GLN A 12 -8.67 -4.51 1.00
CA GLN A 12 -9.44 -5.64 1.54
C GLN A 12 -8.88 -6.99 1.12
N SER A 13 -8.28 -7.09 -0.07
CA SER A 13 -7.62 -8.33 -0.51
C SER A 13 -6.28 -8.56 0.20
N GLY A 14 -5.64 -7.51 0.70
CA GLY A 14 -4.39 -7.58 1.47
C GLY A 14 -4.63 -7.81 2.95
N ASP A 15 -5.67 -7.18 3.51
CA ASP A 15 -6.09 -7.25 4.91
C ASP A 15 -6.67 -8.64 5.21
N ARG A 16 -5.83 -9.53 5.77
CA ARG A 16 -6.19 -10.93 6.00
C ARG A 16 -6.78 -11.17 7.37
N ASP A 17 -6.43 -10.36 8.35
CA ASP A 17 -6.94 -10.44 9.71
C ASP A 17 -8.22 -9.60 9.92
N GLY A 18 -8.56 -8.75 8.95
CA GLY A 18 -9.80 -7.98 8.91
C GLY A 18 -9.80 -6.85 9.93
N ASP A 19 -8.63 -6.36 10.31
CA ASP A 19 -8.47 -5.31 11.31
C ASP A 19 -8.64 -3.89 10.72
N ASN A 20 -8.87 -3.79 9.41
CA ASN A 20 -8.94 -2.56 8.62
C ASN A 20 -7.63 -1.79 8.58
N THR A 21 -6.52 -2.48 8.76
CA THR A 21 -5.15 -1.97 8.61
C THR A 21 -4.31 -2.98 7.83
N LEU A 22 -3.14 -2.55 7.37
CA LEU A 22 -2.23 -3.39 6.62
C LEU A 22 -0.85 -3.33 7.25
N SER A 23 -0.32 -4.49 7.64
CA SER A 23 1.10 -4.57 7.91
C SER A 23 1.91 -4.28 6.63
N VAL A 24 3.19 -3.91 6.77
CA VAL A 24 4.10 -3.69 5.62
C VAL A 24 4.08 -4.86 4.63
N ARG A 25 3.90 -6.10 5.10
CA ARG A 25 3.81 -7.31 4.26
C ARG A 25 2.50 -7.40 3.49
N GLU A 26 1.40 -7.02 4.12
CA GLU A 26 0.07 -7.04 3.50
C GLU A 26 -0.09 -5.88 2.53
N ALA A 27 0.46 -4.71 2.86
CA ALA A 27 0.53 -3.58 1.95
C ALA A 27 1.28 -3.94 0.66
N VAL A 28 2.42 -4.64 0.72
CA VAL A 28 3.10 -5.16 -0.49
C VAL A 28 2.16 -6.02 -1.34
N THR A 29 1.39 -6.91 -0.69
CA THR A 29 0.44 -7.79 -1.37
C THR A 29 -0.71 -7.00 -1.99
N ALA A 30 -1.27 -6.03 -1.26
CA ALA A 30 -2.34 -5.15 -1.71
C ALA A 30 -1.90 -4.34 -2.93
N VAL A 31 -0.73 -3.69 -2.88
CA VAL A 31 -0.23 -2.93 -4.04
C VAL A 31 0.09 -3.83 -5.23
N GLN A 32 0.55 -5.06 -4.99
CA GLN A 32 0.74 -6.04 -6.06
C GLN A 32 -0.58 -6.43 -6.73
N THR A 33 -1.64 -6.64 -5.96
CA THR A 33 -2.98 -6.91 -6.50
C THR A 33 -3.52 -5.73 -7.31
N LEU A 34 -3.26 -4.50 -6.86
CA LEU A 34 -3.71 -3.28 -7.51
C LEU A 34 -3.01 -3.03 -8.86
N SER A 35 -1.69 -3.11 -8.87
CA SER A 35 -0.84 -2.74 -10.02
C SER A 35 -0.48 -3.92 -10.91
N GLY A 36 -0.64 -5.15 -10.42
CA GLY A 36 -0.10 -6.36 -11.04
C GLY A 36 1.43 -6.45 -10.95
N ARG A 37 2.09 -5.55 -10.22
CA ARG A 37 3.56 -5.50 -10.09
C ARG A 37 4.01 -5.84 -8.69
N THR A 38 5.06 -6.64 -8.60
CA THR A 38 5.68 -6.97 -7.31
C THR A 38 6.41 -5.74 -6.78
N LEU A 39 5.97 -5.24 -5.63
CA LEU A 39 6.66 -4.19 -4.90
C LEU A 39 7.61 -4.80 -3.88
N ASP A 40 8.85 -4.32 -3.85
CA ASP A 40 9.77 -4.75 -2.81
C ASP A 40 9.42 -4.10 -1.48
N ALA A 41 9.61 -4.85 -0.38
CA ALA A 41 9.45 -4.31 0.95
C ALA A 41 10.28 -3.03 1.14
N GLU A 42 11.49 -2.97 0.57
CA GLU A 42 12.38 -1.81 0.63
C GLU A 42 11.81 -0.57 -0.07
N GLN A 43 11.20 -0.76 -1.25
CA GLN A 43 10.53 0.31 -2.00
C GLN A 43 9.30 0.82 -1.27
N LEU A 44 8.49 -0.10 -0.72
CA LEU A 44 7.34 0.25 0.11
C LEU A 44 7.81 1.01 1.36
N GLN A 45 8.85 0.53 2.04
CA GLN A 45 9.40 1.15 3.25
C GLN A 45 9.91 2.56 2.97
N ARG A 46 10.56 2.76 1.82
CA ARG A 46 10.99 4.08 1.34
C ARG A 46 9.77 4.99 1.08
N ALA A 47 8.76 4.49 0.38
CA ALA A 47 7.54 5.26 0.10
C ALA A 47 6.77 5.60 1.39
N CYS A 48 6.72 4.69 2.36
CA CYS A 48 6.19 4.94 3.70
C CYS A 48 6.98 6.05 4.40
N ASN A 49 8.30 5.94 4.44
CA ASN A 49 9.18 6.94 5.07
C ASN A 49 9.03 8.32 4.41
N ASP A 50 8.92 8.37 3.08
CA ASP A 50 8.68 9.61 2.32
C ASP A 50 7.29 10.21 2.58
N CYS A 51 6.30 9.37 2.87
CA CYS A 51 4.94 9.78 3.24
C CYS A 51 4.79 10.06 4.75
N GLY A 52 5.83 9.79 5.56
CA GLY A 52 5.77 9.86 7.01
C GLY A 52 4.92 8.77 7.67
N VAL A 53 4.69 7.66 6.96
CA VAL A 53 3.97 6.49 7.48
C VAL A 53 4.94 5.66 8.33
N ASP A 54 4.50 5.32 9.53
CA ASP A 54 5.30 4.55 10.47
C ASP A 54 5.26 3.06 10.08
N THR A 55 6.40 2.55 9.62
CA THR A 55 6.57 1.14 9.20
C THR A 55 6.61 0.15 10.38
N GLY A 56 6.61 0.66 11.62
CA GLY A 56 6.56 -0.14 12.85
C GLY A 56 5.14 -0.42 13.36
N ARG A 57 4.12 0.20 12.76
CA ARG A 57 2.70 -0.04 13.03
C ARG A 57 1.99 -0.52 11.77
N GLU A 58 0.76 -0.96 11.92
CA GLU A 58 -0.10 -1.23 10.77
C GLU A 58 -0.53 0.09 10.10
N MET A 59 -0.59 0.02 8.78
CA MET A 59 -0.93 1.10 7.86
C MET A 59 -2.44 1.19 7.71
N ASP A 60 -3.02 2.36 7.93
CA ASP A 60 -4.45 2.54 7.68
C ASP A 60 -4.75 2.73 6.18
N PHE A 61 -6.04 2.74 5.82
CA PHE A 61 -6.47 2.93 4.43
C PHE A 61 -5.98 4.26 3.83
N ASP A 62 -5.95 5.35 4.61
CA ASP A 62 -5.52 6.67 4.15
C ASP A 62 -4.01 6.71 3.88
N GLU A 63 -3.22 6.09 4.75
CA GLU A 63 -1.77 5.91 4.62
C GLU A 63 -1.45 5.03 3.40
N PHE A 64 -2.20 3.95 3.18
CA PHE A 64 -2.08 3.11 1.99
C PHE A 64 -2.34 3.89 0.70
N VAL A 65 -3.42 4.67 0.65
CA VAL A 65 -3.75 5.51 -0.50
C VAL A 65 -2.64 6.53 -0.77
N ARG A 66 -2.04 7.13 0.27
CA ARG A 66 -0.89 8.04 0.13
C ARG A 66 0.31 7.35 -0.47
N VAL A 67 0.68 6.18 0.05
CA VAL A 67 1.84 5.40 -0.41
C VAL A 67 1.66 4.96 -1.86
N VAL A 68 0.48 4.45 -2.22
CA VAL A 68 0.19 4.06 -3.61
C VAL A 68 0.24 5.24 -4.56
N ARG A 69 -0.37 6.38 -4.19
CA ARG A 69 -0.32 7.59 -5.03
C ARG A 69 1.09 8.13 -5.19
N LYS A 70 1.93 7.99 -4.16
CA LYS A 70 3.34 8.34 -4.21
C LYS A 70 4.09 7.46 -5.22
N LEU A 71 3.89 6.15 -5.14
CA LEU A 71 4.50 5.16 -6.03
C LEU A 71 4.02 5.31 -7.50
N GLU A 72 2.74 5.60 -7.72
CA GLU A 72 2.21 5.95 -9.05
C GLU A 72 2.89 7.22 -9.59
N GLY A 73 3.09 8.23 -8.74
CA GLY A 73 3.75 9.49 -9.12
C GLY A 73 5.24 9.34 -9.42
N GLU A 74 5.92 8.38 -8.80
CA GLU A 74 7.33 8.04 -9.08
C GLU A 74 7.51 7.12 -10.30
N GLY A 75 6.42 6.65 -10.92
CA GLY A 75 6.48 5.66 -12.02
C GLY A 75 6.94 4.28 -11.56
N ALA A 76 6.85 4.00 -10.26
CA ALA A 76 7.16 2.71 -9.66
C ALA A 76 6.04 1.68 -9.89
N LEU A 77 4.86 2.12 -10.34
CA LEU A 77 3.70 1.29 -10.69
C LEU A 77 3.40 1.34 -12.19
#